data_AF-A0A3D4EUC8-F1
#
_entry.id   AF-A0A3D4EUC8-F1
#
_cell.length_a   1.000
_cell.length_b   1.000
_cell.length_c   1.000
_cell.angle_alpha   90.00
_cell.angle_beta   90.00
_cell.angle_gamma   90.00
#
_symmetry.space_group_name_H-M   'P 1'
#
loop_
_entity.id
_entity.type
_entity.pdbx_description
1 polymer ?
#
loop_
_entity_poly.entity_id
_entity_poly.type
_entity_poly.pdbx_seq_one_letter_code
_entity_poly.pdbx_strand_id
1 'polypeptide(L)'
;MIKVASLSAGLVLSGFALPEAAFEAQEIDDKITVGYGLAVADLDGDGKVDILLADSDRTVAYRGPNWEMRELTGKLTKKDHVCLCAKDLDGDNKAEIAVGAEWNPGDTKTSGAVFSLNGSADCFAKRGVTELHREPTVHRMHWVGEKGGKNFLAVLPLHGPGNVSGEGEGINFLGYRPEKDWKTFLIHKGFHLAHNFDPVRWDRSENESILVACKEGVHLLYPGGKNQWTARQMTEKGAGEVRLGKLPNGKRFITSIEPIHGNEVVINPEAKSGLWSQNRVVIDDGLSQGHALVTGDFLGLGYDQVAAGWRQKTGEDKKVGIRLYVPTNKDGSEWKQHAVIDDNTMACEDMKAADLDGDGDLDLVAAGRATKNVVIYWNKTSAAPK
;
A
#
# COMPACT_ATOMS: atom_id res chain seq x y z
N MET A 1 70.03 -12.15 11.24
CA MET A 1 68.81 -12.09 10.40
C MET A 1 67.64 -11.77 11.32
N ILE A 2 67.14 -10.53 11.29
CA ILE A 2 66.00 -10.09 12.10
C ILE A 2 64.75 -10.26 11.22
N LYS A 3 63.86 -11.18 11.59
CA LYS A 3 62.55 -11.35 10.95
C LYS A 3 61.64 -10.22 11.41
N VAL A 4 61.32 -9.30 10.50
CA VAL A 4 60.25 -8.32 10.68
C VAL A 4 58.92 -9.04 10.43
N ALA A 5 58.10 -9.17 11.47
CA ALA A 5 56.73 -9.65 11.34
C ALA A 5 55.85 -8.49 10.87
N SER A 6 55.37 -8.55 9.63
CA SER A 6 54.29 -7.67 9.17
C SER A 6 53.01 -8.04 9.89
N LEU A 7 52.54 -7.16 10.78
CA LEU A 7 51.18 -7.19 11.29
C LEU A 7 50.27 -6.65 10.19
N SER A 8 49.57 -7.54 9.50
CA SER A 8 48.43 -7.17 8.65
C SER A 8 47.28 -6.75 9.56
N ALA A 9 47.09 -5.44 9.74
CA ALA A 9 45.89 -4.91 10.35
C ALA A 9 44.71 -5.19 9.41
N GLY A 10 43.96 -6.25 9.69
CA GLY A 10 42.67 -6.47 9.05
C GLY A 10 41.76 -5.31 9.38
N LEU A 11 41.39 -4.53 8.36
CA LEU A 11 40.36 -3.52 8.47
C LEU A 11 39.04 -4.25 8.70
N VAL A 12 38.63 -4.40 9.96
CA VAL A 12 37.26 -4.80 10.29
C VAL A 12 36.39 -3.64 9.83
N LEU A 13 35.78 -3.78 8.65
CA LEU A 13 34.64 -2.96 8.26
C LEU A 13 33.63 -3.11 9.39
N SER A 14 33.48 -2.07 10.20
CA SER A 14 32.40 -1.95 11.17
C SER A 14 31.10 -2.06 10.39
N GLY A 15 30.53 -3.27 10.35
CA GLY A 15 29.15 -3.47 9.94
C GLY A 15 28.30 -2.57 10.81
N PHE A 16 27.49 -1.71 10.20
CA PHE A 16 26.53 -0.91 10.93
C PHE A 16 25.65 -1.88 11.74
N ALA A 17 25.76 -1.84 13.06
CA ALA A 17 24.86 -2.61 13.90
C ALA A 17 23.45 -2.05 13.67
N LEU A 18 22.57 -2.88 13.12
CA LEU A 18 21.18 -2.49 12.87
C LEU A 18 20.47 -2.38 14.23
N PRO A 19 19.63 -1.33 14.45
CA PRO A 19 18.76 -1.24 15.61
C PRO A 19 17.91 -2.51 15.75
N GLU A 20 17.66 -2.92 16.99
CA GLU A 20 16.66 -3.95 17.25
C GLU A 20 15.27 -3.39 16.94
N ALA A 21 14.56 -4.02 16.00
CA ALA A 21 13.19 -3.62 15.68
C ALA A 21 12.25 -4.07 16.80
N ALA A 22 11.51 -3.12 17.36
CA ALA A 22 10.53 -3.39 18.41
C ALA A 22 9.18 -2.80 18.01
N PHE A 23 8.14 -3.63 18.01
CA PHE A 23 6.77 -3.21 17.71
C PHE A 23 5.84 -3.69 18.83
N GLU A 24 5.02 -2.80 19.35
CA GLU A 24 4.01 -3.10 20.37
C GLU A 24 2.62 -3.10 19.75
N ALA A 25 1.92 -4.23 19.83
CA ALA A 25 0.58 -4.37 19.25
C ALA A 25 -0.51 -3.79 20.17
N GLN A 26 -1.39 -2.98 19.60
CA GLN A 26 -2.64 -2.53 20.19
C GLN A 26 -3.80 -2.88 19.25
N GLU A 27 -4.65 -3.82 19.66
CA GLU A 27 -5.91 -4.07 18.97
C GLU A 27 -6.91 -2.95 19.28
N ILE A 28 -7.36 -2.25 18.24
CA ILE A 28 -8.30 -1.12 18.37
C ILE A 28 -9.74 -1.51 18.00
N ASP A 29 -9.92 -2.63 17.30
CA ASP A 29 -11.24 -3.20 16.99
C ASP A 29 -11.12 -4.71 16.76
N ASP A 30 -11.96 -5.51 17.43
CA ASP A 30 -12.07 -6.97 17.31
C ASP A 30 -13.45 -7.42 16.79
N LYS A 31 -14.25 -6.48 16.26
CA LYS A 31 -15.68 -6.68 15.93
C LYS A 31 -16.02 -6.33 14.49
N ILE A 32 -15.03 -6.09 13.64
CA ILE A 32 -15.27 -5.87 12.21
C ILE A 32 -15.78 -7.16 11.57
N THR A 33 -16.53 -7.03 10.47
CA THR A 33 -16.99 -8.22 9.73
C THR A 33 -15.92 -8.70 8.76
N VAL A 34 -15.30 -7.76 8.06
CA VAL A 34 -14.20 -7.93 7.12
C VAL A 34 -13.25 -6.75 7.27
N GLY A 35 -11.96 -6.99 7.51
CA GLY A 35 -10.94 -5.95 7.30
C GLY A 35 -10.49 -5.97 5.84
N TYR A 36 -10.91 -5.01 5.00
CA TYR A 36 -10.51 -5.01 3.59
C TYR A 36 -9.51 -3.91 3.22
N GLY A 37 -9.97 -2.68 3.01
CA GLY A 37 -9.11 -1.55 2.64
C GLY A 37 -8.92 -0.61 3.81
N LEU A 38 -7.68 -0.16 4.04
CA LEU A 38 -7.34 0.86 5.02
C LEU A 38 -6.96 2.18 4.34
N ALA A 39 -7.22 3.29 5.02
CA ALA A 39 -6.59 4.58 4.74
C ALA A 39 -6.21 5.27 6.06
N VAL A 40 -5.26 6.20 5.98
CA VAL A 40 -4.84 7.03 7.10
C VAL A 40 -4.84 8.50 6.63
N ALA A 41 -5.48 9.38 7.40
CA ALA A 41 -5.56 10.81 7.12
C ALA A 41 -6.08 11.56 8.36
N ASP A 42 -5.78 12.86 8.45
CA ASP A 42 -6.45 13.76 9.38
C ASP A 42 -7.86 14.09 8.84
N LEU A 43 -8.92 13.56 9.47
CA LEU A 43 -10.28 13.75 8.98
C LEU A 43 -10.90 15.07 9.38
N ASP A 44 -10.46 15.67 10.49
CA ASP A 44 -11.12 16.83 11.08
C ASP A 44 -10.25 18.08 11.23
N GLY A 45 -8.98 17.98 10.84
CA GLY A 45 -8.01 19.05 10.84
C GLY A 45 -7.41 19.34 12.20
N ASP A 46 -7.46 18.39 13.14
CA ASP A 46 -6.89 18.55 14.48
C ASP A 46 -5.38 18.26 14.55
N GLY A 47 -4.77 17.90 13.42
CA GLY A 47 -3.35 17.61 13.25
C GLY A 47 -2.96 16.19 13.63
N LYS A 48 -3.92 15.31 13.98
CA LYS A 48 -3.67 13.91 14.31
C LYS A 48 -4.17 12.99 13.20
N VAL A 49 -3.51 11.86 13.07
CA VAL A 49 -3.88 10.86 12.08
C VAL A 49 -5.04 10.02 12.58
N ASP A 50 -6.07 9.89 11.75
CA ASP A 50 -7.16 8.94 11.93
C ASP A 50 -6.97 7.73 11.02
N ILE A 51 -7.58 6.61 11.41
CA ILE A 51 -7.59 5.37 10.64
C ILE A 51 -8.98 5.18 10.05
N LEU A 52 -9.06 4.83 8.78
CA LEU A 52 -10.32 4.50 8.11
C LEU A 52 -10.29 3.08 7.59
N LEU A 53 -11.43 2.39 7.66
CA LEU A 53 -11.60 1.02 7.22
C LEU A 53 -12.84 0.85 6.35
N ALA A 54 -12.68 0.14 5.24
CA ALA A 54 -13.77 -0.47 4.49
C ALA A 54 -14.06 -1.84 5.11
N ASP A 55 -15.10 -1.87 5.94
CA ASP A 55 -15.71 -3.11 6.43
C ASP A 55 -16.69 -3.65 5.37
N SER A 56 -17.24 -4.85 5.54
CA SER A 56 -18.12 -5.43 4.51
C SER A 56 -19.30 -4.52 4.20
N ASP A 57 -19.98 -3.97 5.20
CA ASP A 57 -21.24 -3.29 4.97
C ASP A 57 -21.28 -1.84 5.44
N ARG A 58 -20.12 -1.28 5.76
CA ARG A 58 -19.95 0.07 6.29
C ARG A 58 -18.52 0.54 6.12
N THR A 59 -18.36 1.86 6.10
CA THR A 59 -17.07 2.53 6.26
C THR A 59 -17.01 3.07 7.67
N VAL A 60 -15.92 2.80 8.39
CA VAL A 60 -15.70 3.30 9.75
C VAL A 60 -14.42 4.12 9.81
N ALA A 61 -14.36 5.02 10.78
CA ALA A 61 -13.16 5.78 11.14
C ALA A 61 -12.87 5.59 12.64
N TYR A 62 -11.60 5.49 13.00
CA TYR A 62 -11.10 5.44 14.36
C TYR A 62 -10.36 6.74 14.63
N ARG A 63 -10.91 7.56 15.52
CA ARG A 63 -10.39 8.91 15.77
C ARG A 63 -9.13 8.89 16.63
N GLY A 64 -8.03 9.43 16.11
CA GLY A 64 -6.76 9.55 16.85
C GLY A 64 -6.86 10.54 18.04
N PRO A 65 -6.09 10.33 19.14
CA PRO A 65 -5.25 9.18 19.46
C PRO A 65 -6.00 8.14 20.31
N ASN A 66 -7.28 8.36 20.60
CA ASN A 66 -8.06 7.48 21.50
C ASN A 66 -8.72 6.31 20.77
N TRP A 67 -8.66 6.31 19.44
CA TRP A 67 -9.19 5.29 18.53
C TRP A 67 -10.69 5.05 18.70
N GLU A 68 -11.45 6.10 19.03
CA GLU A 68 -12.91 5.98 19.14
C GLU A 68 -13.49 5.70 17.74
N MET A 69 -14.17 4.55 17.61
CA MET A 69 -14.77 4.12 16.35
C MET A 69 -16.08 4.87 16.06
N ARG A 70 -16.21 5.34 14.83
CA ARG A 70 -17.40 6.01 14.30
C ARG A 70 -17.76 5.44 12.93
N GLU A 71 -19.04 5.16 12.74
CA GLU A 71 -19.55 4.71 11.44
C GLU A 71 -19.85 5.92 10.55
N LEU A 72 -19.15 6.02 9.41
CA LEU A 72 -19.30 7.11 8.47
C LEU A 72 -20.42 6.88 7.46
N THR A 73 -20.83 5.64 7.22
CA THR A 73 -21.80 5.32 6.15
C THR A 73 -22.88 4.33 6.59
N GLY A 74 -22.55 3.04 6.64
CA GLY A 74 -23.51 1.94 6.57
C GLY A 74 -23.55 1.36 5.15
N LYS A 75 -24.60 0.58 4.83
CA LYS A 75 -24.70 -0.12 3.54
C LYS A 75 -24.85 0.86 2.38
N LEU A 76 -23.82 0.94 1.54
CA LEU A 76 -23.83 1.69 0.28
C LEU A 76 -24.46 0.88 -0.86
N THR A 77 -24.25 -0.44 -0.85
CA THR A 77 -24.82 -1.38 -1.82
C THR A 77 -25.28 -2.67 -1.13
N LYS A 78 -25.75 -3.65 -1.92
CA LYS A 78 -26.12 -4.98 -1.41
C LYS A 78 -24.91 -5.88 -1.12
N LYS A 79 -23.74 -5.57 -1.68
CA LYS A 79 -22.51 -6.36 -1.54
C LYS A 79 -21.43 -5.53 -0.84
N ASP A 80 -20.29 -6.16 -0.60
CA ASP A 80 -19.28 -5.62 0.31
C ASP A 80 -18.64 -4.31 -0.20
N HIS A 81 -18.15 -3.49 0.73
CA HIS A 81 -17.14 -2.45 0.44
C HIS A 81 -15.78 -3.13 0.22
N VAL A 82 -14.87 -2.46 -0.49
CA VAL A 82 -13.61 -3.08 -0.97
C VAL A 82 -12.42 -2.14 -1.02
N CYS A 83 -12.61 -0.83 -1.04
CA CYS A 83 -11.48 0.08 -0.95
C CYS A 83 -11.95 1.44 -0.51
N LEU A 84 -11.02 2.25 -0.03
CA LEU A 84 -11.24 3.66 0.21
C LEU A 84 -9.92 4.41 0.14
N CYS A 85 -10.00 5.72 0.01
CA CYS A 85 -8.88 6.61 0.26
C CYS A 85 -9.36 7.93 0.87
N ALA A 86 -8.49 8.57 1.65
CA ALA A 86 -8.75 9.84 2.30
C ALA A 86 -7.55 10.78 2.10
N LYS A 87 -7.80 12.05 1.82
CA LYS A 87 -6.77 13.11 1.71
C LYS A 87 -7.45 14.47 1.70
N ASP A 88 -6.81 15.49 2.28
CA ASP A 88 -7.21 16.90 2.10
C ASP A 88 -6.94 17.33 0.65
N LEU A 89 -8.01 17.67 -0.08
CA LEU A 89 -7.95 18.03 -1.48
C LEU A 89 -8.06 19.54 -1.74
N ASP A 90 -8.68 20.28 -0.82
CA ASP A 90 -8.99 21.70 -1.01
C ASP A 90 -8.22 22.65 -0.08
N GLY A 91 -7.42 22.10 0.84
CA GLY A 91 -6.53 22.83 1.73
C GLY A 91 -7.21 23.35 2.98
N ASP A 92 -8.38 22.82 3.36
CA ASP A 92 -9.06 23.18 4.61
C ASP A 92 -8.55 22.37 5.84
N ASN A 93 -7.55 21.51 5.63
CA ASN A 93 -6.96 20.55 6.57
C ASN A 93 -7.85 19.36 6.92
N LYS A 94 -8.98 19.15 6.24
CA LYS A 94 -9.85 17.99 6.45
C LYS A 94 -9.78 17.08 5.25
N ALA A 95 -9.77 15.78 5.49
CA ALA A 95 -9.72 14.83 4.40
C ALA A 95 -11.09 14.56 3.74
N GLU A 96 -11.11 14.63 2.41
CA GLU A 96 -12.16 14.07 1.58
C GLU A 96 -11.98 12.57 1.42
N ILE A 97 -13.10 11.84 1.41
CA ILE A 97 -13.13 10.38 1.39
C ILE A 97 -13.84 9.89 0.14
N ALA A 98 -13.23 8.91 -0.54
CA ALA A 98 -13.88 8.10 -1.56
C ALA A 98 -13.92 6.63 -1.12
N VAL A 99 -14.99 5.91 -1.50
CA VAL A 99 -15.22 4.51 -1.12
C VAL A 99 -15.61 3.71 -2.36
N GLY A 100 -15.00 2.54 -2.51
CA GLY A 100 -15.36 1.52 -3.49
C GLY A 100 -16.18 0.41 -2.84
N ALA A 101 -17.23 -0.03 -3.52
CA ALA A 101 -18.09 -1.10 -3.02
C ALA A 101 -18.68 -1.96 -4.13
N GLU A 102 -19.74 -2.70 -3.81
CA GLU A 102 -20.39 -3.69 -4.67
C GLU A 102 -19.42 -4.81 -5.10
N TRP A 103 -18.56 -5.25 -4.18
CA TRP A 103 -17.49 -6.17 -4.48
C TRP A 103 -17.98 -7.55 -4.91
N ASN A 104 -17.59 -7.96 -6.12
CA ASN A 104 -17.66 -9.33 -6.57
C ASN A 104 -16.69 -9.51 -7.76
N PRO A 105 -15.51 -10.13 -7.57
CA PRO A 105 -14.52 -10.26 -8.63
C PRO A 105 -14.96 -11.15 -9.80
N GLY A 106 -15.94 -12.03 -9.59
CA GLY A 106 -16.48 -12.91 -10.64
C GLY A 106 -17.56 -12.26 -11.52
N ASP A 107 -18.07 -11.09 -11.13
CA ASP A 107 -19.11 -10.38 -11.84
C ASP A 107 -18.52 -9.19 -12.61
N THR A 108 -17.97 -9.49 -13.79
CA THR A 108 -17.30 -8.52 -14.67
C THR A 108 -18.25 -7.70 -15.52
N LYS A 109 -19.55 -7.67 -15.16
CA LYS A 109 -20.59 -6.95 -15.91
C LYS A 109 -21.31 -5.92 -15.05
N THR A 110 -21.66 -6.27 -13.82
CA THR A 110 -22.57 -5.46 -13.01
C THR A 110 -22.04 -5.07 -11.63
N SER A 111 -20.97 -5.72 -11.15
CA SER A 111 -20.34 -5.39 -9.86
C SER A 111 -19.58 -4.06 -9.88
N GLY A 112 -19.04 -3.67 -8.74
CA GLY A 112 -18.28 -2.43 -8.56
C GLY A 112 -19.19 -1.23 -8.37
N ALA A 113 -18.79 -0.32 -7.50
CA ALA A 113 -19.43 0.97 -7.29
C ALA A 113 -18.40 1.93 -6.70
N VAL A 114 -18.52 3.22 -6.99
CA VAL A 114 -17.63 4.27 -6.50
C VAL A 114 -18.48 5.37 -5.89
N PHE A 115 -18.13 5.80 -4.68
CA PHE A 115 -18.83 6.85 -3.95
C PHE A 115 -17.84 7.90 -3.47
N SER A 116 -18.24 9.16 -3.50
CA SER A 116 -17.63 10.20 -2.66
C SER A 116 -18.50 10.46 -1.45
N LEU A 117 -17.87 10.67 -0.30
CA LEU A 117 -18.57 11.03 0.93
C LEU A 117 -18.58 12.55 1.05
N ASN A 118 -19.77 13.11 1.21
CA ASN A 118 -19.95 14.56 1.32
C ASN A 118 -19.33 15.07 2.63
N GLY A 119 -18.88 16.32 2.62
CA GLY A 119 -18.40 17.00 3.84
C GLY A 119 -19.47 17.07 4.92
N SER A 120 -19.03 17.07 6.18
CA SER A 120 -19.87 17.20 7.37
C SER A 120 -19.20 18.15 8.36
N ALA A 121 -19.99 18.90 9.14
CA ALA A 121 -19.46 19.74 10.21
C ALA A 121 -18.80 18.90 11.32
N ASP A 122 -19.39 17.74 11.61
CA ASP A 122 -18.75 16.67 12.39
C ASP A 122 -18.19 15.65 11.40
N CYS A 123 -16.87 15.64 11.22
CA CYS A 123 -16.20 14.77 10.26
C CYS A 123 -16.36 13.27 10.56
N PHE A 124 -16.78 12.91 11.78
CA PHE A 124 -17.00 11.53 12.19
C PHE A 124 -18.48 11.13 12.24
N ALA A 125 -19.40 12.06 11.96
CA ALA A 125 -20.80 11.72 11.79
C ALA A 125 -21.03 10.94 10.50
N LYS A 126 -22.17 10.24 10.44
CA LYS A 126 -22.63 9.57 9.22
C LYS A 126 -22.78 10.60 8.08
N ARG A 127 -22.12 10.32 6.96
CA ARG A 127 -22.01 11.22 5.81
C ARG A 127 -23.04 10.87 4.73
N GLY A 128 -23.49 11.90 4.02
CA GLY A 128 -24.18 11.72 2.74
C GLY A 128 -23.19 11.21 1.69
N VAL A 129 -23.71 10.57 0.63
CA VAL A 129 -22.87 10.01 -0.44
C VAL A 129 -23.35 10.46 -1.81
N THR A 130 -22.40 10.60 -2.73
CA THR A 130 -22.65 10.79 -4.15
C THR A 130 -22.12 9.57 -4.90
N GLU A 131 -23.00 8.86 -5.61
CA GLU A 131 -22.59 7.76 -6.49
C GLU A 131 -21.91 8.34 -7.74
N LEU A 132 -20.76 7.77 -8.09
CA LEU A 132 -19.95 8.20 -9.22
C LEU A 132 -20.00 7.17 -10.36
N HIS A 133 -19.44 7.55 -11.51
CA HIS A 133 -19.23 6.60 -12.59
C HIS A 133 -18.45 5.36 -12.10
N ARG A 134 -18.70 4.20 -12.71
CA ARG A 134 -18.07 2.94 -12.32
C ARG A 134 -17.67 2.10 -13.52
N GLU A 135 -16.62 1.32 -13.29
CA GLU A 135 -16.23 0.15 -14.08
C GLU A 135 -16.54 -1.12 -13.25
N PRO A 136 -16.77 -2.28 -13.87
CA PRO A 136 -17.00 -3.51 -13.13
C PRO A 136 -15.79 -3.92 -12.30
N THR A 137 -15.99 -4.60 -11.18
CA THR A 137 -14.91 -5.11 -10.31
C THR A 137 -13.97 -4.05 -9.73
N VAL A 138 -14.47 -2.86 -9.38
CA VAL A 138 -13.74 -1.87 -8.55
C VAL A 138 -13.03 -2.56 -7.39
N HIS A 139 -11.72 -2.30 -7.21
CA HIS A 139 -10.90 -3.08 -6.28
C HIS A 139 -9.91 -2.25 -5.44
N ARG A 140 -9.27 -1.22 -6.01
CA ARG A 140 -8.38 -0.29 -5.27
C ARG A 140 -8.61 1.15 -5.71
N MET A 141 -8.30 2.09 -4.83
CA MET A 141 -8.33 3.51 -5.16
C MET A 141 -7.32 4.32 -4.34
N HIS A 142 -6.80 5.38 -4.94
CA HIS A 142 -5.93 6.35 -4.29
C HIS A 142 -6.14 7.73 -4.90
N TRP A 143 -5.91 8.77 -4.09
CA TRP A 143 -5.71 10.12 -4.57
C TRP A 143 -4.33 10.24 -5.23
N VAL A 144 -4.26 10.81 -6.43
CA VAL A 144 -3.02 11.02 -7.17
C VAL A 144 -2.81 12.52 -7.38
N GLY A 145 -1.66 13.00 -6.92
CA GLY A 145 -1.28 14.41 -6.96
C GLY A 145 -0.80 14.87 -8.34
N GLU A 146 -1.13 16.11 -8.65
CA GLU A 146 -0.75 16.82 -9.87
C GLU A 146 -0.18 18.20 -9.53
N LYS A 147 0.50 18.77 -10.53
CA LYS A 147 1.07 20.11 -10.48
C LYS A 147 0.08 21.15 -9.96
N GLY A 148 0.55 22.03 -9.07
CA GLY A 148 -0.27 23.10 -8.49
C GLY A 148 -1.24 22.62 -7.42
N GLY A 149 -0.93 21.52 -6.73
CA GLY A 149 -1.70 21.03 -5.58
C GLY A 149 -3.02 20.33 -5.95
N LYS A 150 -3.26 20.06 -7.23
CA LYS A 150 -4.47 19.37 -7.69
C LYS A 150 -4.36 17.88 -7.41
N ASN A 151 -5.49 17.21 -7.26
CA ASN A 151 -5.56 15.77 -7.12
C ASN A 151 -6.70 15.22 -7.97
N PHE A 152 -6.58 13.97 -8.38
CA PHE A 152 -7.69 13.19 -8.95
C PHE A 152 -7.79 11.84 -8.25
N LEU A 153 -8.99 11.26 -8.21
CA LEU A 153 -9.18 9.91 -7.71
C LEU A 153 -8.79 8.93 -8.82
N ALA A 154 -7.85 8.04 -8.57
CA ALA A 154 -7.58 6.90 -9.46
C ALA A 154 -8.32 5.67 -8.92
N VAL A 155 -9.12 5.00 -9.76
CA VAL A 155 -9.87 3.79 -9.37
C VAL A 155 -9.46 2.63 -10.26
N LEU A 156 -8.88 1.60 -9.64
CA LEU A 156 -8.35 0.41 -10.29
C LEU A 156 -9.34 -0.76 -10.14
N PRO A 157 -9.93 -1.25 -11.24
CA PRO A 157 -10.65 -2.52 -11.26
C PRO A 157 -9.69 -3.72 -11.20
N LEU A 158 -10.17 -4.88 -10.74
CA LEU A 158 -9.42 -6.14 -10.81
C LEU A 158 -9.46 -6.77 -12.21
N HIS A 159 -10.64 -6.73 -12.84
CA HIS A 159 -10.93 -7.35 -14.14
C HIS A 159 -11.60 -6.37 -15.10
N GLY A 160 -11.33 -6.52 -16.40
CA GLY A 160 -11.99 -5.74 -17.43
C GLY A 160 -13.45 -6.15 -17.66
N PRO A 161 -14.25 -5.32 -18.35
CA PRO A 161 -15.64 -5.64 -18.68
C PRO A 161 -15.77 -6.94 -19.48
N GLY A 162 -16.57 -7.89 -18.99
CA GLY A 162 -16.80 -9.18 -19.63
C GLY A 162 -15.61 -10.16 -19.56
N ASN A 163 -14.53 -9.79 -18.86
CA ASN A 163 -13.41 -10.68 -18.59
C ASN A 163 -13.87 -11.95 -17.85
N VAL A 164 -13.25 -13.10 -18.14
CA VAL A 164 -13.52 -14.36 -17.46
C VAL A 164 -12.20 -14.95 -17.00
N SER A 165 -12.07 -15.17 -15.69
CA SER A 165 -10.89 -15.82 -15.09
C SER A 165 -9.55 -15.16 -15.44
N GLY A 166 -9.52 -13.84 -15.62
CA GLY A 166 -8.30 -13.10 -15.96
C GLY A 166 -7.94 -13.10 -17.45
N GLU A 167 -8.86 -13.51 -18.32
CA GLU A 167 -8.72 -13.51 -19.78
C GLU A 167 -9.82 -12.68 -20.46
N GLY A 168 -9.49 -12.03 -21.59
CA GLY A 168 -10.41 -11.20 -22.37
C GLY A 168 -9.99 -9.73 -22.42
N GLU A 169 -10.95 -8.81 -22.32
CA GLU A 169 -10.64 -7.38 -22.18
C GLU A 169 -9.97 -7.14 -20.82
N GLY A 170 -8.88 -6.36 -20.84
CA GLY A 170 -8.26 -5.83 -19.63
C GLY A 170 -9.02 -4.62 -19.08
N ILE A 171 -8.60 -4.14 -17.92
CA ILE A 171 -9.28 -3.09 -17.17
C ILE A 171 -9.30 -1.75 -17.92
N ASN A 172 -10.32 -0.94 -17.63
CA ASN A 172 -10.26 0.50 -17.84
C ASN A 172 -9.81 1.15 -16.52
N PHE A 173 -8.55 1.56 -16.42
CA PHE A 173 -8.05 2.28 -15.25
C PHE A 173 -8.40 3.76 -15.40
N LEU A 174 -9.32 4.26 -14.59
CA LEU A 174 -9.89 5.60 -14.72
C LEU A 174 -9.42 6.55 -13.62
N GLY A 175 -9.26 7.82 -14.00
CA GLY A 175 -9.12 8.95 -13.10
C GLY A 175 -10.40 9.77 -13.07
N TYR A 176 -10.75 10.35 -11.91
CA TYR A 176 -11.97 11.15 -11.69
C TYR A 176 -11.57 12.51 -11.15
N ARG A 177 -12.19 13.58 -11.67
CA ARG A 177 -11.87 14.99 -11.37
C ARG A 177 -12.89 15.62 -10.44
N PRO A 178 -12.68 15.68 -9.10
CA PRO A 178 -13.64 16.30 -8.19
C PRO A 178 -13.97 17.74 -8.58
N GLU A 179 -12.98 18.50 -9.04
CA GLU A 179 -13.10 19.91 -9.44
C GLU A 179 -13.84 20.12 -10.77
N LYS A 180 -14.16 19.03 -11.47
CA LYS A 180 -14.91 19.03 -12.75
C LYS A 180 -16.11 18.09 -12.67
N ASP A 181 -16.80 18.11 -11.54
CA ASP A 181 -18.01 17.31 -11.30
C ASP A 181 -17.77 15.82 -11.59
N TRP A 182 -16.66 15.31 -11.06
CA TRP A 182 -16.24 13.92 -11.17
C TRP A 182 -16.05 13.38 -12.59
N LYS A 183 -15.87 14.27 -13.58
CA LYS A 183 -15.61 13.86 -14.96
C LYS A 183 -14.42 12.91 -15.03
N THR A 184 -14.62 11.78 -15.70
CA THR A 184 -13.61 10.74 -15.82
C THR A 184 -12.67 10.96 -17.00
N PHE A 185 -11.48 10.38 -16.90
CA PHE A 185 -10.51 10.24 -17.99
C PHE A 185 -9.78 8.91 -17.88
N LEU A 186 -9.33 8.38 -19.02
CA LEU A 186 -8.58 7.12 -19.06
C LEU A 186 -7.11 7.35 -18.65
N ILE A 187 -6.66 6.65 -17.62
CA ILE A 187 -5.25 6.56 -17.24
C ILE A 187 -4.59 5.47 -18.08
N HIS A 188 -5.19 4.28 -18.14
CA HIS A 188 -4.67 3.17 -18.93
C HIS A 188 -5.79 2.18 -19.29
N LYS A 189 -5.64 1.46 -20.40
CA LYS A 189 -6.51 0.34 -20.76
C LYS A 189 -5.68 -0.93 -20.98
N GLY A 190 -6.14 -2.06 -20.45
CA GLY A 190 -5.70 -3.37 -20.91
C GLY A 190 -4.89 -4.22 -19.93
N PHE A 191 -4.69 -3.81 -18.68
CA PHE A 191 -4.07 -4.68 -17.67
C PHE A 191 -5.05 -5.76 -17.18
N HIS A 192 -4.51 -6.91 -16.76
CA HIS A 192 -5.28 -8.02 -16.21
C HIS A 192 -4.88 -8.31 -14.76
N LEU A 193 -5.83 -8.77 -13.95
CA LEU A 193 -5.60 -9.08 -12.53
C LEU A 193 -4.86 -7.92 -11.83
N ALA A 194 -5.26 -6.68 -12.12
CA ALA A 194 -4.61 -5.49 -11.59
C ALA A 194 -5.03 -5.33 -10.12
N HIS A 195 -4.14 -5.72 -9.21
CA HIS A 195 -4.53 -5.98 -7.83
C HIS A 195 -4.25 -4.79 -6.92
N ASN A 196 -3.09 -4.15 -7.04
CA ASN A 196 -2.78 -2.94 -6.28
C ASN A 196 -1.95 -1.93 -7.08
N PHE A 197 -1.90 -0.70 -6.59
CA PHE A 197 -1.06 0.35 -7.16
C PHE A 197 -0.52 1.31 -6.09
N ASP A 198 0.46 2.11 -6.47
CA ASP A 198 1.16 3.05 -5.59
C ASP A 198 1.38 4.38 -6.32
N PRO A 199 0.74 5.48 -5.91
CA PRO A 199 1.11 6.82 -6.36
C PRO A 199 2.51 7.20 -5.86
N VAL A 200 3.40 7.58 -6.76
CA VAL A 200 4.83 7.78 -6.44
C VAL A 200 5.39 9.05 -7.04
N ARG A 201 6.30 9.70 -6.30
CA ARG A 201 7.13 10.80 -6.81
C ARG A 201 8.28 10.25 -7.65
N TRP A 202 8.04 10.08 -8.95
CA TRP A 202 9.00 9.43 -9.84
C TRP A 202 10.07 10.37 -10.39
N ASP A 203 9.79 11.64 -10.56
CA ASP A 203 10.75 12.62 -11.05
C ASP A 203 10.63 13.92 -10.25
N ARG A 204 11.29 14.98 -10.72
CA ARG A 204 11.22 16.30 -10.10
C ARG A 204 10.00 17.11 -10.54
N SER A 205 9.09 16.51 -11.31
CA SER A 205 7.82 17.16 -11.60
C SER A 205 6.96 17.16 -10.34
N GLU A 206 6.04 18.13 -10.28
CA GLU A 206 5.04 18.18 -9.21
C GLU A 206 3.91 17.14 -9.44
N ASN A 207 3.95 16.34 -10.50
CA ASN A 207 2.99 15.27 -10.72
C ASN A 207 3.47 13.97 -10.08
N GLU A 208 2.52 13.18 -9.59
CA GLU A 208 2.77 11.80 -9.23
C GLU A 208 2.63 10.90 -10.46
N SER A 209 3.50 9.90 -10.50
CA SER A 209 3.36 8.73 -11.35
C SER A 209 2.66 7.62 -10.56
N ILE A 210 2.36 6.50 -11.19
CA ILE A 210 1.68 5.37 -10.56
C ILE A 210 2.43 4.09 -10.89
N LEU A 211 2.82 3.31 -9.88
CA LEU A 211 3.21 1.91 -10.09
C LEU A 211 1.97 1.02 -9.98
N VAL A 212 1.75 0.12 -10.94
CA VAL A 212 0.62 -0.82 -10.94
C VAL A 212 1.13 -2.25 -10.92
N ALA A 213 0.65 -3.07 -9.99
CA ALA A 213 0.86 -4.51 -9.94
C ALA A 213 -0.27 -5.23 -10.69
N CYS A 214 0.07 -5.94 -11.75
CA CYS A 214 -0.89 -6.71 -12.56
C CYS A 214 -0.26 -8.02 -13.06
N LYS A 215 -1.04 -8.81 -13.81
CA LYS A 215 -0.63 -10.09 -14.41
C LYS A 215 0.60 -9.94 -15.31
N GLU A 216 0.71 -8.81 -16.01
CA GLU A 216 1.80 -8.48 -16.93
C GLU A 216 3.08 -7.98 -16.22
N GLY A 217 3.08 -7.96 -14.90
CA GLY A 217 4.14 -7.45 -14.05
C GLY A 217 3.89 -6.04 -13.57
N VAL A 218 4.93 -5.39 -13.05
CA VAL A 218 4.81 -4.02 -12.54
C VAL A 218 5.02 -3.03 -13.68
N HIS A 219 4.12 -2.05 -13.78
CA HIS A 219 4.18 -0.98 -14.77
C HIS A 219 4.23 0.38 -14.08
N LEU A 220 5.07 1.28 -14.60
CA LEU A 220 5.05 2.69 -14.25
C LEU A 220 4.18 3.44 -15.26
N LEU A 221 3.09 4.03 -14.77
CA LEU A 221 2.27 4.99 -15.49
C LEU A 221 2.71 6.39 -15.12
N TYR A 222 2.93 7.26 -16.10
CA TYR A 222 3.37 8.64 -15.85
C TYR A 222 2.70 9.61 -16.84
N PRO A 223 2.50 10.88 -16.46
CA PRO A 223 1.95 11.87 -17.36
C PRO A 223 2.91 12.09 -18.54
N GLY A 224 2.45 11.73 -19.74
CA GLY A 224 3.11 12.00 -21.01
C GLY A 224 2.71 13.36 -21.60
N GLY A 225 3.18 13.63 -22.82
CA GLY A 225 2.77 14.83 -23.56
C GLY A 225 1.29 14.82 -23.96
N LYS A 226 0.69 16.01 -24.13
CA LYS A 226 -0.70 16.22 -24.60
C LYS A 226 -1.81 15.62 -23.70
N ASN A 227 -1.65 15.66 -22.37
CA ASN A 227 -2.63 15.16 -21.39
C ASN A 227 -2.94 13.65 -21.53
N GLN A 228 -1.97 12.86 -21.98
CA GLN A 228 -2.09 11.40 -22.05
C GLN A 228 -1.13 10.75 -21.06
N TRP A 229 -1.55 9.65 -20.45
CA TRP A 229 -0.70 8.82 -19.62
C TRP A 229 0.08 7.82 -20.48
N THR A 230 1.34 7.59 -20.13
CA THR A 230 2.20 6.60 -20.77
C THR A 230 2.50 5.47 -19.80
N ALA A 231 2.48 4.23 -20.28
CA ALA A 231 2.88 3.06 -19.51
C ALA A 231 4.29 2.60 -19.91
N ARG A 232 5.12 2.29 -18.93
CA ARG A 232 6.41 1.61 -19.11
C ARG A 232 6.45 0.37 -18.23
N GLN A 233 6.65 -0.79 -18.85
CA GLN A 233 6.88 -2.03 -18.10
C GLN A 233 8.18 -1.92 -17.31
N MET A 234 8.13 -2.31 -16.03
CA MET A 234 9.24 -2.28 -15.10
C MET A 234 9.71 -3.68 -14.74
N THR A 235 8.80 -4.64 -14.61
CA THR A 235 9.10 -6.05 -14.30
C THR A 235 8.30 -7.01 -15.18
N GLU A 236 8.78 -8.25 -15.31
CA GLU A 236 8.17 -9.28 -16.17
C GLU A 236 7.17 -10.18 -15.44
N LYS A 237 7.42 -10.48 -14.15
CA LYS A 237 6.58 -11.39 -13.38
C LYS A 237 5.37 -10.67 -12.82
N GLY A 238 4.19 -11.29 -12.98
CA GLY A 238 2.94 -10.78 -12.43
C GLY A 238 3.03 -10.58 -10.92
N ALA A 239 2.37 -9.52 -10.42
CA ALA A 239 2.42 -9.11 -9.02
C ALA A 239 1.02 -8.78 -8.48
N GLY A 240 0.82 -8.98 -7.17
CA GLY A 240 -0.38 -8.59 -6.45
C GLY A 240 -0.24 -7.26 -5.71
N GLU A 241 0.91 -7.06 -5.08
CA GLU A 241 1.22 -5.85 -4.31
C GLU A 241 2.42 -5.14 -4.90
N VAL A 242 2.50 -3.82 -4.76
CA VAL A 242 3.65 -3.02 -5.20
C VAL A 242 3.87 -1.79 -4.33
N ARG A 243 5.13 -1.51 -3.99
CA ARG A 243 5.57 -0.25 -3.37
C ARG A 243 6.90 0.20 -3.93
N LEU A 244 7.15 1.50 -3.90
CA LEU A 244 8.46 2.10 -4.14
C LEU A 244 9.23 2.29 -2.83
N GLY A 245 10.54 2.05 -2.83
CA GLY A 245 11.40 2.42 -1.72
C GLY A 245 12.77 2.92 -2.16
N LYS A 246 13.58 3.34 -1.18
CA LYS A 246 14.92 3.91 -1.33
C LYS A 246 15.96 3.04 -0.61
N LEU A 247 17.01 2.66 -1.33
CA LEU A 247 18.13 1.86 -0.84
C LEU A 247 19.17 2.71 -0.09
N PRO A 248 20.10 2.08 0.67
CA PRO A 248 21.18 2.79 1.35
C PRO A 248 22.11 3.60 0.42
N ASN A 249 22.22 3.23 -0.86
CA ASN A 249 22.97 4.00 -1.86
C ASN A 249 22.17 5.17 -2.48
N GLY A 250 20.95 5.44 -1.99
CA GLY A 250 20.05 6.49 -2.47
C GLY A 250 19.29 6.17 -3.75
N LYS A 251 19.53 5.02 -4.39
CA LYS A 251 18.75 4.56 -5.53
C LYS A 251 17.41 3.99 -5.10
N ARG A 252 16.51 3.85 -6.06
CA ARG A 252 15.19 3.23 -5.82
C ARG A 252 15.25 1.72 -5.85
N PHE A 253 14.23 1.11 -5.28
CA PHE A 253 13.82 -0.26 -5.55
C PHE A 253 12.30 -0.33 -5.67
N ILE A 254 11.80 -1.25 -6.49
CA ILE A 254 10.39 -1.65 -6.48
C ILE A 254 10.31 -2.92 -5.67
N THR A 255 9.42 -2.97 -4.68
CA THR A 255 9.07 -4.23 -4.00
C THR A 255 7.67 -4.68 -4.38
N SER A 256 7.48 -5.99 -4.42
CA SER A 256 6.23 -6.63 -4.83
C SER A 256 5.97 -7.91 -4.05
N ILE A 257 4.69 -8.28 -3.96
CA ILE A 257 4.27 -9.66 -3.66
C ILE A 257 3.95 -10.34 -4.99
N GLU A 258 4.59 -11.46 -5.27
CA GLU A 258 4.50 -12.16 -6.55
C GLU A 258 4.07 -13.64 -6.36
N PRO A 259 3.15 -14.16 -7.18
CA PRO A 259 2.16 -13.44 -8.00
C PRO A 259 1.05 -12.79 -7.14
N ILE A 260 -0.11 -12.47 -7.74
CA ILE A 260 -1.32 -12.09 -7.00
C ILE A 260 -1.67 -13.12 -5.93
N HIS A 261 -1.84 -12.69 -4.68
CA HIS A 261 -1.99 -13.56 -3.51
C HIS A 261 -0.88 -14.64 -3.43
N GLY A 262 0.34 -14.27 -3.82
CA GLY A 262 1.48 -15.17 -3.90
C GLY A 262 2.16 -15.43 -2.57
N ASN A 263 3.33 -16.04 -2.67
CA ASN A 263 4.18 -16.42 -1.55
C ASN A 263 5.51 -15.66 -1.52
N GLU A 264 5.89 -15.00 -2.62
CA GLU A 264 7.19 -14.34 -2.74
C GLU A 264 7.10 -12.85 -2.38
N VAL A 265 7.97 -12.38 -1.49
CA VAL A 265 8.33 -10.96 -1.35
C VAL A 265 9.58 -10.71 -2.18
N VAL A 266 9.50 -9.73 -3.07
CA VAL A 266 10.49 -9.51 -4.11
C VAL A 266 10.99 -8.08 -4.09
N ILE A 267 12.28 -7.90 -4.38
CA ILE A 267 12.94 -6.61 -4.57
C ILE A 267 13.47 -6.56 -6.00
N ASN A 268 13.16 -5.47 -6.70
CA ASN A 268 13.68 -5.14 -8.02
C ASN A 268 14.45 -3.81 -7.91
N PRO A 269 15.77 -3.85 -7.66
CA PRO A 269 16.60 -2.64 -7.58
C PRO A 269 16.61 -1.85 -8.91
N GLU A 270 16.74 -0.54 -8.81
CA GLU A 270 16.77 0.35 -9.97
C GLU A 270 17.83 -0.04 -11.02
N ALA A 271 17.34 -0.32 -12.23
CA ALA A 271 18.16 -0.59 -13.40
C ALA A 271 18.41 0.69 -14.22
N LYS A 272 19.64 0.86 -14.72
CA LYS A 272 20.01 1.97 -15.63
C LYS A 272 19.28 1.91 -16.97
N SER A 273 18.99 0.70 -17.44
CA SER A 273 18.33 0.42 -18.71
C SER A 273 17.65 -0.93 -18.65
N GLY A 274 16.62 -1.13 -19.48
CA GLY A 274 15.84 -2.36 -19.49
C GLY A 274 14.90 -2.47 -18.29
N LEU A 275 14.41 -3.68 -18.07
CA LEU A 275 13.52 -3.99 -16.96
C LEU A 275 14.30 -4.04 -15.65
N TRP A 276 13.68 -3.57 -14.56
CA TRP A 276 14.26 -3.62 -13.23
C TRP A 276 14.35 -5.07 -12.71
N SER A 277 13.50 -5.96 -13.23
CA SER A 277 13.54 -7.40 -12.93
C SER A 277 14.78 -8.14 -13.41
N GLN A 278 15.67 -7.50 -14.18
CA GLN A 278 16.99 -8.09 -14.47
C GLN A 278 17.87 -8.23 -13.22
N ASN A 279 17.58 -7.45 -12.15
CA ASN A 279 18.26 -7.50 -10.86
C ASN A 279 17.34 -8.06 -9.76
N ARG A 280 16.30 -8.82 -10.12
CA ARG A 280 15.28 -9.33 -9.19
C ARG A 280 15.89 -10.18 -8.06
N VAL A 281 15.51 -9.89 -6.82
CA VAL A 281 15.89 -10.63 -5.61
C VAL A 281 14.62 -11.10 -4.89
N VAL A 282 14.49 -12.41 -4.64
CA VAL A 282 13.45 -12.94 -3.74
C VAL A 282 14.00 -12.88 -2.32
N ILE A 283 13.30 -12.20 -1.42
CA ILE A 283 13.76 -12.00 -0.03
C ILE A 283 12.97 -12.84 0.97
N ASP A 284 11.81 -13.34 0.57
CA ASP A 284 11.00 -14.34 1.26
C ASP A 284 10.17 -15.09 0.22
N ASP A 285 10.04 -16.41 0.32
CA ASP A 285 9.17 -17.25 -0.52
C ASP A 285 8.19 -18.11 0.30
N GLY A 286 8.10 -17.84 1.60
CA GLY A 286 7.33 -18.60 2.58
C GLY A 286 5.98 -17.99 2.95
N LEU A 287 5.56 -16.88 2.31
CA LEU A 287 4.25 -16.30 2.60
C LEU A 287 3.11 -17.19 2.07
N SER A 288 1.91 -17.03 2.65
CA SER A 288 0.72 -17.70 2.14
C SER A 288 -0.40 -16.69 1.92
N GLN A 289 -0.65 -16.40 0.64
CA GLN A 289 -1.45 -15.25 0.22
C GLN A 289 -0.93 -13.96 0.83
N GLY A 290 0.29 -13.56 0.46
CA GLY A 290 0.76 -12.21 0.72
C GLY A 290 -0.21 -11.20 0.11
N HIS A 291 -0.62 -10.21 0.90
CA HIS A 291 -1.68 -9.26 0.52
C HIS A 291 -1.48 -7.85 1.07
N ALA A 292 -0.50 -7.65 1.95
CA ALA A 292 -0.19 -6.36 2.52
C ALA A 292 1.30 -6.06 2.36
N LEU A 293 1.64 -4.88 1.85
CA LEU A 293 3.01 -4.47 1.58
C LEU A 293 3.16 -2.97 1.81
N VAL A 294 4.16 -2.58 2.61
CA VAL A 294 4.55 -1.19 2.83
C VAL A 294 6.07 -1.05 2.84
N THR A 295 6.54 0.13 2.45
CA THR A 295 7.94 0.57 2.53
C THR A 295 8.03 1.78 3.43
N GLY A 296 9.11 1.88 4.21
CA GLY A 296 9.34 3.00 5.10
C GLY A 296 10.62 2.86 5.91
N ASP A 297 11.14 3.98 6.43
CA ASP A 297 12.32 4.01 7.29
C ASP A 297 11.96 3.67 8.75
N PHE A 298 11.50 2.44 8.98
CA PHE A 298 11.06 1.98 10.30
C PHE A 298 12.17 1.93 11.35
N LEU A 299 13.43 1.96 10.92
CA LEU A 299 14.61 1.84 11.78
C LEU A 299 15.39 3.15 11.92
N GLY A 300 14.94 4.25 11.29
CA GLY A 300 15.62 5.55 11.33
C GLY A 300 17.01 5.54 10.68
N LEU A 301 17.22 4.70 9.65
CA LEU A 301 18.50 4.47 8.98
C LEU A 301 18.72 5.39 7.77
N GLY A 302 17.72 6.19 7.41
CA GLY A 302 17.73 7.07 6.24
C GLY A 302 17.42 6.36 4.93
N TYR A 303 17.03 5.07 4.96
CA TYR A 303 16.64 4.25 3.82
C TYR A 303 15.53 3.28 4.22
N ASP A 304 14.77 2.80 3.24
CA ASP A 304 13.52 2.11 3.52
C ASP A 304 13.75 0.61 3.80
N GLN A 305 12.95 0.09 4.71
CA GLN A 305 12.72 -1.33 4.94
C GLN A 305 11.39 -1.74 4.29
N VAL A 306 11.12 -3.04 4.25
CA VAL A 306 9.88 -3.60 3.72
C VAL A 306 9.15 -4.34 4.82
N ALA A 307 7.89 -4.00 5.07
CA ALA A 307 7.01 -4.82 5.88
C ALA A 307 5.99 -5.53 4.98
N ALA A 308 5.86 -6.85 5.13
CA ALA A 308 4.95 -7.68 4.35
C ALA A 308 4.07 -8.54 5.25
N GLY A 309 2.77 -8.58 4.93
CA GLY A 309 1.76 -9.34 5.64
C GLY A 309 1.08 -10.39 4.75
N TRP A 310 0.70 -11.50 5.37
CA TRP A 310 0.01 -12.62 4.70
C TRP A 310 -1.19 -13.10 5.51
N ARG A 311 -2.20 -13.60 4.81
CA ARG A 311 -3.54 -13.80 5.39
C ARG A 311 -4.05 -15.23 5.41
N GLN A 312 -3.34 -16.19 4.82
CA GLN A 312 -3.79 -17.58 4.79
C GLN A 312 -2.95 -18.48 5.71
N LYS A 313 -3.63 -19.27 6.55
CA LYS A 313 -3.04 -20.31 7.41
C LYS A 313 -2.78 -21.60 6.63
N THR A 314 -1.79 -21.61 5.73
CA THR A 314 -1.32 -22.84 5.07
C THR A 314 0.21 -22.97 5.13
N GLY A 315 0.77 -24.09 4.68
CA GLY A 315 2.19 -24.44 4.86
C GLY A 315 2.45 -25.25 6.14
N GLU A 316 3.73 -25.46 6.46
CA GLU A 316 4.16 -26.28 7.61
C GLU A 316 3.75 -25.64 8.95
N ASP A 317 3.89 -24.33 9.09
CA ASP A 317 3.60 -23.60 10.35
C ASP A 317 2.11 -23.23 10.51
N LYS A 318 1.34 -23.17 9.41
CA LYS A 318 -0.09 -22.77 9.39
C LYS A 318 -0.38 -21.44 10.10
N LYS A 319 0.54 -20.48 10.00
CA LYS A 319 0.44 -19.16 10.63
C LYS A 319 0.07 -18.07 9.64
N VAL A 320 -0.46 -16.98 10.17
CA VAL A 320 -0.54 -15.64 9.53
C VAL A 320 0.44 -14.70 10.20
N GLY A 321 0.62 -13.49 9.69
CA GLY A 321 1.41 -12.49 10.40
C GLY A 321 1.98 -11.39 9.51
N ILE A 322 2.98 -10.70 10.07
CA ILE A 322 3.67 -9.57 9.45
C ILE A 322 5.17 -9.71 9.76
N ARG A 323 6.01 -9.53 8.74
CA ARG A 323 7.48 -9.57 8.85
C ARG A 323 8.09 -8.27 8.34
N LEU A 324 9.22 -7.88 8.93
CA LEU A 324 10.05 -6.76 8.51
C LEU A 324 11.35 -7.28 7.88
N TYR A 325 11.72 -6.71 6.72
CA TYR A 325 12.95 -7.03 6.01
C TYR A 325 13.81 -5.77 5.82
N VAL A 326 15.13 -5.93 5.92
CA VAL A 326 16.11 -4.84 5.83
C VAL A 326 17.21 -5.19 4.81
N PRO A 327 17.66 -4.23 3.98
CA PRO A 327 18.78 -4.48 3.09
C PRO A 327 20.07 -4.63 3.90
N THR A 328 20.85 -5.67 3.62
CA THR A 328 22.17 -5.89 4.22
C THR A 328 23.31 -5.46 3.29
N ASN A 329 23.01 -5.13 2.04
CA ASN A 329 23.92 -4.50 1.09
C ASN A 329 23.34 -3.17 0.54
N LYS A 330 24.22 -2.22 0.20
CA LYS A 330 23.84 -0.86 -0.20
C LYS A 330 23.08 -0.78 -1.52
N ASP A 331 23.26 -1.77 -2.40
CA ASP A 331 22.60 -1.84 -3.72
C ASP A 331 21.32 -2.68 -3.72
N GLY A 332 20.91 -3.21 -2.56
CA GLY A 332 19.71 -4.01 -2.43
C GLY A 332 19.82 -5.42 -2.99
N SER A 333 21.03 -5.91 -3.29
CA SER A 333 21.25 -7.30 -3.75
C SER A 333 21.04 -8.34 -2.65
N GLU A 334 21.12 -7.93 -1.38
CA GLU A 334 21.01 -8.81 -0.22
C GLU A 334 20.13 -8.17 0.86
N TRP A 335 19.28 -9.00 1.45
CA TRP A 335 18.30 -8.63 2.47
C TRP A 335 18.23 -9.74 3.51
N LYS A 336 17.71 -9.40 4.70
CA LYS A 336 17.34 -10.38 5.72
C LYS A 336 15.97 -10.07 6.30
N GLN A 337 15.27 -11.08 6.76
CA GLN A 337 14.19 -10.90 7.74
C GLN A 337 14.81 -10.35 9.02
N HIS A 338 14.43 -9.13 9.41
CA HIS A 338 14.97 -8.44 10.58
C HIS A 338 14.11 -8.66 11.82
N ALA A 339 12.78 -8.73 11.65
CA ALA A 339 11.84 -8.99 12.74
C ALA A 339 10.57 -9.68 12.26
N VAL A 340 9.89 -10.34 13.21
CA VAL A 340 8.49 -10.75 13.10
C VAL A 340 7.68 -9.72 13.88
N ILE A 341 6.90 -8.91 13.18
CA ILE A 341 6.05 -7.86 13.78
C ILE A 341 4.79 -8.49 14.38
N ASP A 342 4.22 -9.46 13.69
CA ASP A 342 3.08 -10.24 14.16
C ASP A 342 3.32 -11.74 13.93
N ASP A 343 3.05 -12.55 14.96
CA ASP A 343 3.13 -14.00 14.90
C ASP A 343 1.73 -14.63 15.14
N ASN A 344 0.99 -14.84 14.05
CA ASN A 344 -0.27 -15.59 14.00
C ASN A 344 -1.50 -14.93 14.65
N THR A 345 -1.48 -13.60 14.85
CA THR A 345 -2.65 -12.87 15.39
C THR A 345 -3.33 -11.97 14.36
N MET A 346 -2.65 -11.67 13.25
CA MET A 346 -3.15 -10.83 12.17
C MET A 346 -3.15 -11.55 10.82
N ALA A 347 -4.34 -11.91 10.33
CA ALA A 347 -4.52 -12.39 8.96
C ALA A 347 -4.55 -11.20 7.99
N CYS A 348 -3.37 -10.61 7.79
CA CYS A 348 -3.19 -9.27 7.22
C CYS A 348 -3.70 -9.16 5.78
N GLU A 349 -4.86 -8.51 5.61
CA GLU A 349 -5.47 -8.21 4.31
C GLU A 349 -4.96 -6.87 3.77
N ASP A 350 -4.82 -5.85 4.60
CA ASP A 350 -4.21 -4.57 4.20
C ASP A 350 -3.42 -3.98 5.36
N MET A 351 -2.46 -3.13 5.01
CA MET A 351 -1.58 -2.45 5.96
C MET A 351 -1.27 -1.03 5.46
N LYS A 352 -1.11 -0.10 6.39
CA LYS A 352 -0.62 1.27 6.14
C LYS A 352 0.48 1.60 7.14
N ALA A 353 1.44 2.42 6.69
CA ALA A 353 2.49 2.98 7.53
C ALA A 353 2.25 4.49 7.68
N ALA A 354 2.29 4.98 8.91
CA ALA A 354 2.16 6.39 9.25
C ALA A 354 2.69 6.61 10.68
N ASP A 355 3.11 7.83 10.98
CA ASP A 355 3.37 8.28 12.35
C ASP A 355 2.01 8.55 13.01
N LEU A 356 1.53 7.62 13.85
CA LEU A 356 0.16 7.65 14.39
C LEU A 356 0.07 8.37 15.74
N ASP A 357 1.18 8.46 16.48
CA ASP A 357 1.25 9.17 17.77
C ASP A 357 2.05 10.48 17.72
N GLY A 358 2.67 10.81 16.59
CA GLY A 358 3.40 12.06 16.36
C GLY A 358 4.81 12.05 16.93
N ASP A 359 5.39 10.88 17.21
CA ASP A 359 6.75 10.75 17.74
C ASP A 359 7.85 10.81 16.65
N GLY A 360 7.44 10.78 15.38
CA GLY A 360 8.30 10.91 14.21
C GLY A 360 8.76 9.58 13.62
N ASP A 361 8.46 8.45 14.26
CA ASP A 361 8.70 7.11 13.72
C ASP A 361 7.45 6.59 12.99
N LEU A 362 7.66 5.73 11.98
CA LEU A 362 6.53 5.12 11.28
C LEU A 362 5.99 3.93 12.07
N ASP A 363 4.72 4.01 12.47
CA ASP A 363 3.92 2.89 12.96
C ASP A 363 3.28 2.11 11.81
N LEU A 364 2.64 1.00 12.15
CA LEU A 364 1.81 0.24 11.23
C LEU A 364 0.38 0.12 11.74
N VAL A 365 -0.59 0.20 10.84
CA VAL A 365 -1.96 -0.27 11.08
C VAL A 365 -2.28 -1.38 10.10
N ALA A 366 -2.82 -2.49 10.59
CA ALA A 366 -3.21 -3.63 9.78
C ALA A 366 -4.67 -4.03 10.03
N ALA A 367 -5.32 -4.51 8.98
CA ALA A 367 -6.69 -5.02 9.03
C ALA A 367 -6.71 -6.50 8.62
N GLY A 368 -7.45 -7.30 9.38
CA GLY A 368 -7.53 -8.73 9.19
C GLY A 368 -8.91 -9.19 8.74
N ARG A 369 -9.02 -9.73 7.52
CA ARG A 369 -10.28 -10.32 7.04
C ARG A 369 -10.67 -11.57 7.83
N ALA A 370 -9.73 -12.50 8.03
CA ALA A 370 -10.03 -13.77 8.69
C ALA A 370 -9.99 -13.67 10.23
N THR A 371 -9.14 -12.78 10.77
CA THR A 371 -9.02 -12.51 12.21
C THR A 371 -10.05 -11.51 12.71
N LYS A 372 -10.68 -10.73 11.82
CA LYS A 372 -11.76 -9.77 12.12
C LYS A 372 -11.32 -8.70 13.11
N ASN A 373 -10.12 -8.18 12.91
CA ASN A 373 -9.56 -7.17 13.77
C ASN A 373 -8.83 -6.06 13.01
N VAL A 374 -8.66 -4.92 13.68
CA VAL A 374 -7.78 -3.83 13.31
C VAL A 374 -6.76 -3.67 14.43
N VAL A 375 -5.48 -3.74 14.09
CA VAL A 375 -4.38 -3.68 15.05
C VAL A 375 -3.39 -2.62 14.63
N ILE A 376 -3.00 -1.75 15.57
CA ILE A 376 -1.85 -0.87 15.45
C ILE A 376 -0.63 -1.61 15.98
N TYR A 377 0.50 -1.50 15.28
CA TYR A 377 1.81 -1.92 15.76
C TYR A 377 2.66 -0.67 15.94
N TRP A 378 2.75 -0.23 17.18
CA TRP A 378 3.51 0.95 17.58
C TRP A 378 4.99 0.69 17.45
N ASN A 379 5.70 1.52 16.69
CA ASN A 379 7.14 1.39 16.56
C ASN A 379 7.81 1.89 17.84
N LYS A 380 8.47 0.98 18.56
CA LYS A 380 9.24 1.26 19.78
C LYS A 380 10.74 1.01 19.58
N THR A 381 11.16 0.97 18.32
CA THR A 381 12.57 0.83 17.94
C THR A 381 13.36 2.00 18.49
N SER A 382 14.33 1.71 19.36
CA SER A 382 15.22 2.77 19.84
C SER A 382 16.10 3.24 18.69
N ALA A 383 16.05 4.54 18.38
CA ALA A 383 16.92 5.13 17.37
C ALA A 383 18.40 4.75 17.64
N ALA A 384 19.13 4.35 16.59
CA ALA A 384 20.57 4.19 16.70
C ALA A 384 21.18 5.48 17.28
N PRO A 385 22.20 5.40 18.15
CA PRO A 385 22.94 6.59 18.53
C PRO A 385 23.43 7.29 17.26
N LYS A 386 23.02 8.55 17.07
CA LYS A 386 23.37 9.37 15.91
C LYS A 386 24.87 9.63 15.82
#